data_AF-A0A066Y223-F1
#
_entry.id   AF-A0A066Y223-F1
#
_cell.length_a   1.000
_cell.length_b   1.000
_cell.length_c   1.000
_cell.angle_alpha   90.00
_cell.angle_beta   90.00
_cell.angle_gamma   90.00
#
_symmetry.space_group_name_H-M   'P 1'
#
loop_
_entity.id
_entity.type
_entity.pdbx_description
1 polymer ?
#
loop_
_entity_poly.entity_id
_entity_poly.type
_entity_poly.pdbx_seq_one_letter_code
_entity_poly.pdbx_strand_id
1 'polypeptide(L)' 'MSPDVNETWVALDLIGTFGLITGSFSIAEHQMHVYAVDGSLVKSQEVEAMNTTKGDCYYVMVRLTKCREAGIASCG' A
#
# COMPACT_ATOMS: atom_id res chain seq x y z
N MET A 1 2.00 -0.16 30.99
CA MET A 1 0.96 0.04 29.97
C MET A 1 1.38 1.26 29.17
N SER A 2 2.07 1.06 28.04
CA SER A 2 2.56 2.14 27.18
C SER A 2 1.37 2.65 26.35
N PRO A 3 1.20 3.96 26.14
CA PRO A 3 0.01 4.51 25.50
C PRO A 3 -0.11 3.97 24.08
N ASP A 4 -1.33 3.57 23.72
CA ASP A 4 -1.70 3.11 22.39
C ASP A 4 -1.27 4.15 21.34
N VAL A 5 -0.25 3.82 20.57
CA VAL A 5 0.03 4.48 19.30
C VAL A 5 -1.14 4.10 18.40
N ASN A 6 -2.07 5.03 18.16
CA ASN A 6 -3.16 4.82 17.20
C ASN A 6 -2.56 4.31 15.89
N GLU A 7 -2.81 3.04 15.56
CA GLU A 7 -2.35 2.46 14.31
C GLU A 7 -3.04 3.20 13.17
N THR A 8 -2.25 3.98 12.43
CA THR A 8 -2.79 4.76 11.32
C THR A 8 -2.59 3.95 10.05
N TRP A 9 -3.68 3.76 9.31
CA TRP A 9 -3.69 3.02 8.06
C TRP A 9 -4.16 3.94 6.94
N VAL A 10 -3.52 3.82 5.77
CA VAL A 10 -3.98 4.48 4.54
C VAL A 10 -4.42 3.41 3.54
N ALA A 11 -5.57 3.65 2.88
CA ALA A 11 -6.03 2.84 1.77
C ALA A 11 -5.58 3.49 0.46
N LEU A 12 -5.00 2.70 -0.44
CA LEU A 12 -4.51 3.11 -1.75
C LEU A 12 -5.14 2.23 -2.83
N ASP A 13 -5.63 2.88 -3.88
CA ASP A 13 -6.12 2.22 -5.09
C ASP A 13 -5.01 2.33 -6.16
N LEU A 14 -4.41 1.20 -6.51
CA LEU A 14 -3.30 1.10 -7.45
C LEU A 14 -3.80 0.57 -8.79
N ILE A 15 -3.61 1.35 -9.86
CA ILE A 15 -3.93 0.92 -11.23
C ILE A 15 -2.65 0.89 -12.05
N GLY A 16 -2.33 -0.28 -12.60
CA GLY A 16 -1.20 -0.46 -13.49
C GLY A 16 -1.45 0.14 -14.87
N THR A 17 -0.70 1.18 -15.24
CA THR A 17 -0.80 1.81 -16.57
C THR A 17 0.45 1.55 -17.42
N PHE A 18 1.18 0.48 -17.14
CA PHE A 18 2.39 0.11 -17.87
C PHE A 18 2.06 -0.26 -19.33
N GLY A 19 3.04 -0.09 -20.24
CA GLY A 19 2.90 -0.47 -21.64
C GLY A 19 2.97 -1.98 -21.84
N LEU A 20 4.16 -2.48 -22.20
CA LEU A 20 4.46 -3.91 -22.37
C LEU A 20 5.28 -4.50 -21.22
N ILE A 21 5.54 -3.72 -20.17
CA ILE A 21 6.39 -4.12 -19.05
C ILE A 21 5.54 -4.43 -17.82
N THR A 22 6.07 -5.30 -16.96
CA THR A 22 5.57 -5.51 -15.60
C THR A 22 6.38 -4.66 -14.63
N GLY A 23 5.70 -3.84 -13.83
CA GLY A 23 6.30 -3.13 -12.70
C GLY A 23 6.19 -3.93 -11.41
N SER A 24 7.03 -3.63 -10.43
CA SER A 24 6.85 -4.08 -9.06
C SER A 24 6.66 -2.85 -8.16
N PHE A 25 5.66 -2.89 -7.30
CA PHE A 25 5.34 -1.83 -6.35
C PHE A 25 5.56 -2.31 -4.92
N SER A 26 6.29 -1.52 -4.13
CA SER A 26 6.45 -1.73 -2.69
C SER A 26 6.64 -0.40 -1.96
N ILE A 27 6.36 -0.39 -0.66
CA ILE A 27 6.61 0.75 0.22
C ILE A 27 7.59 0.31 1.29
N ALA A 28 8.78 0.90 1.26
CA ALA A 28 9.84 0.56 2.20
C ALA A 28 9.43 0.83 3.65
N GLU A 29 9.80 -0.09 4.56
CA GLU A 29 9.51 -0.04 6.01
C GLU A 29 8.02 -0.01 6.39
N HIS A 30 7.11 -0.30 5.45
CA HIS A 30 5.66 -0.31 5.70
C HIS A 30 5.06 -1.67 5.36
N GLN A 31 4.24 -2.17 6.28
CA GLN A 31 3.45 -3.37 6.05
C GLN A 31 2.33 -3.05 5.06
N MET A 32 2.18 -3.86 4.02
CA MET A 32 1.12 -3.71 3.02
C MET A 32 0.20 -4.92 3.03
N HIS A 33 -1.10 -4.67 2.91
CA HIS A 33 -2.14 -5.69 2.84
C HIS A 33 -3.01 -5.48 1.61
N VAL A 34 -3.03 -6.44 0.69
CA VAL A 34 -4.00 -6.45 -0.42
C VAL A 34 -5.32 -6.99 0.10
N TYR A 35 -6.40 -6.24 -0.10
CA TYR A 35 -7.76 -6.66 0.33
C TYR A 35 -8.77 -6.74 -0.82
N ALA A 36 -8.47 -6.18 -1.99
CA ALA A 36 -9.23 -6.42 -3.22
C ALA A 36 -8.32 -6.43 -4.45
N VAL A 37 -8.76 -7.17 -5.47
CA VAL A 37 -8.14 -7.26 -6.80
C VAL A 37 -9.26 -7.11 -7.84
N ASP A 38 -9.07 -6.24 -8.82
CA ASP A 38 -10.03 -5.94 -9.90
C ASP A 38 -11.45 -5.65 -9.37
N GLY A 39 -11.53 -4.94 -8.24
CA GLY A 39 -12.78 -4.56 -7.58
C GLY A 39 -13.44 -5.66 -6.75
N SER A 40 -12.84 -6.85 -6.69
CA SER A 40 -13.36 -7.98 -5.92
C SER A 40 -12.60 -8.15 -4.61
N LEU A 41 -13.32 -8.21 -3.49
CA LEU A 41 -12.73 -8.48 -2.18
C LEU A 41 -12.10 -9.88 -2.17
N VAL A 42 -10.92 -9.94 -1.59
CA VAL A 42 -10.19 -11.19 -1.33
C VAL A 42 -9.94 -11.32 0.16
N LYS A 43 -9.54 -12.52 0.60
CA LYS A 43 -8.95 -12.66 1.93
C LYS A 43 -7.72 -11.76 1.98
N SER A 44 -7.64 -10.89 2.99
CA SER A 44 -6.50 -9.98 3.15
C SER A 44 -5.19 -10.77 3.22
N GLN A 45 -4.21 -10.34 2.42
CA GLN A 45 -2.87 -10.94 2.36
C GLN A 45 -1.83 -9.85 2.58
N GLU A 46 -0.95 -10.10 3.55
CA GLU A 46 0.26 -9.30 3.72
C GLU A 46 1.23 -9.58 2.58
N VAL A 47 1.78 -8.52 1.98
CA VAL A 47 2.69 -8.62 0.84
C VAL A 47 3.87 -7.66 1.01
N GLU A 48 5.05 -8.10 0.60
CA GLU A 48 6.23 -7.24 0.55
C GLU A 48 6.27 -6.38 -0.73
N ALA A 49 5.73 -6.92 -1.82
CA ALA A 49 5.63 -6.24 -3.11
C ALA A 49 4.49 -6.82 -3.95
N MET A 50 3.98 -6.04 -4.90
CA MET A 50 2.98 -6.46 -5.88
C MET A 50 3.53 -6.29 -7.28
N ASN A 51 3.46 -7.35 -8.08
CA ASN A 51 3.72 -7.25 -9.51
C ASN A 51 2.48 -6.69 -10.19
N THR A 52 2.68 -5.63 -10.98
CA THR A 52 1.59 -4.87 -11.60
C THR A 52 1.85 -4.78 -13.10
N THR A 53 0.88 -5.22 -13.88
CA THR A 53 0.86 -5.14 -15.34
C THR A 53 -0.18 -4.11 -15.80
N LYS A 54 -0.39 -4.00 -17.11
CA LYS A 54 -1.38 -3.07 -17.66
C LYS A 54 -2.80 -3.53 -17.32
N GLY A 55 -3.56 -2.69 -16.62
CA GLY A 55 -4.97 -2.90 -16.31
C GLY A 55 -5.22 -3.52 -14.94
N ASP A 56 -4.20 -4.09 -14.29
CA ASP A 56 -4.34 -4.62 -12.92
C ASP A 56 -4.80 -3.50 -11.98
N CYS A 57 -5.80 -3.81 -11.15
CA CYS A 57 -6.30 -2.90 -10.12
C CYS A 57 -6.20 -3.57 -8.74
N TYR A 58 -5.30 -3.08 -7.90
CA TYR A 58 -5.12 -3.55 -6.52
C TYR A 58 -5.64 -2.52 -5.52
N TYR A 59 -6.29 -3.00 -4.47
CA TYR A 59 -6.72 -2.19 -3.34
C TYR A 59 -5.92 -2.61 -2.11
N VAL A 60 -5.18 -1.66 -1.54
CA VAL A 60 -4.08 -1.96 -0.61
C VAL A 60 -4.20 -1.09 0.63
N MET A 61 -4.16 -1.72 1.79
CA MET A 61 -3.99 -1.03 3.07
C MET A 61 -2.51 -0.99 3.43
N VAL A 62 -2.02 0.18 3.82
CA VAL A 62 -0.63 0.40 4.23
C VAL A 62 -0.61 0.92 5.65
N ARG A 63 0.12 0.23 6.53
CA ARG A 63 0.28 0.63 7.93
C ARG A 63 1.35 1.71 8.04
N LEU A 64 0.98 2.90 8.50
CA LEU A 64 1.90 4.01 8.74
C LEU A 64 2.60 3.81 10.09
N THR A 65 3.76 3.15 10.07
CA THR A 65 4.55 2.86 11.27
C THR A 65 5.63 3.92 11.53
N LYS A 66 6.03 4.67 10.49
CA LYS A 66 7.00 5.76 10.58
C LYS A 66 6.64 6.90 9.64
N CYS A 67 6.38 8.08 10.20
CA CYS A 67 6.41 9.31 9.41
C CYS A 67 7.87 9.63 9.08
N ARG A 68 8.25 9.50 7.82
CA ARG A 68 9.48 10.10 7.31
C ARG A 68 9.08 11.46 6.75
N GLU A 69 9.64 12.54 7.26
CA GLU A 69 9.53 13.84 6.61
C GLU A 69 10.18 13.74 5.22
N ALA A 70 9.36 13.57 4.18
CA ALA A 70 9.70 14.19 2.92
C ALA A 70 9.68 15.69 3.19
N GLY A 71 10.65 16.46 2.71
CA GLY A 71 10.75 17.91 2.92
C GLY A 71 9.62 18.73 2.28
N ILE A 72 8.39 18.23 2.29
CA ILE A 72 7.15 18.88 1.90
C ILE A 72 6.05 18.28 2.80
N ALA A 73 5.63 19.07 3.80
CA ALA A 73 4.52 18.82 4.76
C ALA A 73 4.80 17.86 5.94
N SER A 74 4.82 18.47 7.13
CA SER A 74 4.78 17.82 8.45
C SER A 74 3.45 17.10 8.68
N CYS A 75 3.49 15.84 9.11
CA CYS A 75 2.36 15.23 9.81
C CYS A 75 2.29 15.82 11.22
N GLY A 76 1.23 16.57 11.50
CA GLY A 76 0.94 17.18 12.81
C GLY A 76 0.02 16.33 13.68
#